data_AF-A0A6J4WPT3-F1
#
_entry.id   AF-A0A6J4WPT3-F1
#
_cell.length_a   1.000
_cell.length_b   1.000
_cell.length_c   1.000
_cell.angle_alpha   90.00
_cell.angle_beta   90.00
_cell.angle_gamma   90.00
#
_symmetry.space_group_name_H-M   'P 1'
#
loop_
_entity.id
_entity.type
_entity.pdbx_description
1 polymer ?
#
loop_
_entity_poly.entity_id
_entity_poly.type
_entity_poly.pdbx_seq_one_letter_code
_entity_poly.pdbx_strand_id
1 'polypeptide(L)'
;MNVSQAKTELRIFRSFAEVCELPIDVMTIEKREPPEPDILCKINDGGTITFELTELIDRGFANMIGKQNDTKTRLDNYYFDLPMDMKKDFDSLYSDAIIFINFNNSISMRQREMLFSNIFNNLLGLESGSEGNFLKDDPQYRGKFRWITISRGVNGPIFDTVPAMSIGDSTTSVIESKINKNYLTEYPLHLLAYIDLNPMLPDHIWLPKIEKFLANNLKNSDFEKAWIFDFHKKEIRCSFPC
;
A
#
# COMPACT_ATOMS: atom_id res chain seq x y z
N MET A 1 -13.59 -7.39 22.42
CA MET A 1 -12.71 -6.36 21.80
C MET A 1 -11.27 -6.56 22.27
N ASN A 2 -10.25 -6.40 21.41
CA ASN A 2 -8.84 -6.46 21.84
C ASN A 2 -8.45 -5.11 22.45
N VAL A 3 -8.04 -5.07 23.72
CA VAL A 3 -7.70 -3.82 24.45
C VAL A 3 -6.63 -2.99 23.73
N SER A 4 -5.79 -3.64 22.92
CA SER A 4 -4.81 -2.97 22.06
C SER A 4 -5.46 -2.09 20.97
N GLN A 5 -6.54 -2.57 20.34
CA GLN A 5 -7.14 -1.92 19.18
C GLN A 5 -7.92 -0.66 19.58
N ALA A 6 -8.76 -0.76 20.62
CA ALA A 6 -9.54 0.37 21.11
C ALA A 6 -8.66 1.55 21.57
N LYS A 7 -7.50 1.25 22.18
CA LYS A 7 -6.52 2.27 22.57
C LYS A 7 -5.91 2.97 21.35
N THR A 8 -5.59 2.21 20.29
CA THR A 8 -5.06 2.78 19.04
C THR A 8 -6.10 3.66 18.36
N GLU A 9 -7.33 3.20 18.21
CA GLU A 9 -8.41 3.96 17.59
C GLU A 9 -8.69 5.27 18.33
N LEU A 10 -8.75 5.26 19.67
CA LEU A 10 -8.89 6.48 20.47
C LEU A 10 -7.70 7.43 20.31
N ARG A 11 -6.48 6.91 20.22
CA ARG A 11 -5.28 7.73 19.98
C ARG A 11 -5.34 8.42 18.61
N ILE A 12 -5.73 7.68 17.59
CA ILE A 12 -5.86 8.20 16.21
C ILE A 12 -6.98 9.25 16.15
N PHE A 13 -8.14 8.94 16.72
CA PHE A 13 -9.28 9.85 16.72
C PHE A 13 -8.98 11.16 17.45
N ARG A 14 -8.27 11.12 18.58
CA ARG A 14 -7.83 12.35 19.27
C ARG A 14 -6.90 13.19 18.40
N SER A 15 -5.95 12.56 17.71
CA SER A 15 -5.07 13.30 16.79
C SER A 15 -5.81 13.85 15.58
N PHE A 16 -6.87 13.18 15.12
CA PHE A 16 -7.76 13.71 14.08
C PHE A 16 -8.54 14.93 14.59
N ALA A 17 -9.11 14.85 15.80
CA ALA A 17 -9.87 15.94 16.41
C ALA A 17 -9.04 17.23 16.60
N GLU A 18 -7.71 17.11 16.76
CA GLU A 18 -6.79 18.26 16.84
C GLU A 18 -6.70 19.06 15.53
N VAL A 19 -6.92 18.41 14.38
CA VAL A 19 -6.65 19.01 13.04
C VAL A 19 -7.88 19.12 12.16
N CYS A 20 -8.99 18.49 12.53
CA CYS A 20 -10.22 18.60 11.79
C CYS A 20 -10.92 19.94 12.03
N GLU A 21 -11.66 20.39 11.03
CA GLU A 21 -12.41 21.66 11.10
C GLU A 21 -13.63 21.61 12.03
N LEU A 22 -13.98 20.41 12.53
CA LEU A 22 -15.08 20.26 13.49
C LEU A 22 -14.58 20.63 14.88
N PRO A 23 -15.27 21.52 15.63
CA PRO A 23 -14.86 21.89 16.98
C PRO A 23 -15.25 20.79 17.98
N ILE A 24 -14.61 19.62 17.89
CA ILE A 24 -14.88 18.45 18.74
C ILE A 24 -14.44 18.73 20.19
N ASP A 25 -15.32 18.46 21.15
CA ASP A 25 -14.97 18.43 22.55
C ASP A 25 -14.25 17.13 22.89
N VAL A 26 -12.92 17.20 22.99
CA VAL A 26 -12.04 16.06 23.24
C VAL A 26 -12.35 15.34 24.56
N MET A 27 -13.00 16.00 25.52
CA MET A 27 -13.38 15.41 26.81
C MET A 27 -14.60 14.48 26.69
N THR A 28 -15.33 14.56 25.57
CA THR A 28 -16.55 13.79 25.33
C THR A 28 -16.34 12.59 24.42
N ILE A 29 -15.10 12.35 23.95
CA ILE A 29 -14.77 11.24 23.06
C ILE A 29 -14.94 9.91 23.80
N GLU A 30 -15.89 9.10 23.34
CA GLU A 30 -16.24 7.81 23.90
C GLU A 30 -16.14 6.71 22.83
N LYS A 31 -15.53 5.57 23.17
CA LYS A 31 -15.55 4.36 22.32
C LYS A 31 -16.85 3.61 22.53
N ARG A 32 -17.52 3.24 21.45
CA ARG A 32 -18.70 2.37 21.48
C ARG A 32 -18.38 0.98 20.94
N GLU A 33 -19.24 0.04 21.26
CA GLU A 33 -19.17 -1.34 20.78
C GLU A 33 -20.22 -1.56 19.68
N PRO A 34 -19.98 -2.46 18.71
CA PRO A 34 -20.98 -2.83 17.72
C PRO A 34 -22.32 -3.25 18.39
N PRO A 35 -23.48 -2.92 17.78
CA PRO A 35 -23.66 -2.40 16.42
C PRO A 35 -23.56 -0.88 16.27
N GLU A 36 -23.15 -0.15 17.32
CA GLU A 36 -22.96 1.29 17.25
C GLU A 36 -21.67 1.67 16.49
N PRO A 37 -21.58 2.88 15.92
CA PRO A 37 -20.35 3.38 15.31
C PRO A 37 -19.21 3.47 16.33
N ASP A 38 -17.97 3.34 15.85
CA ASP A 38 -16.82 3.23 16.74
C ASP A 38 -16.66 4.30 17.81
N ILE A 39 -16.96 5.56 17.52
CA ILE A 39 -16.77 6.72 18.40
C ILE A 39 -18.05 7.56 18.49
N LEU A 40 -18.36 8.03 19.69
CA LEU A 40 -19.35 9.06 19.98
C LEU A 40 -18.64 10.29 20.58
N CYS A 41 -18.94 11.50 20.12
CA CYS A 41 -18.45 12.73 20.73
C CYS A 41 -19.39 13.91 20.52
N LYS A 42 -19.12 15.02 21.19
CA LYS A 42 -19.84 16.29 21.00
C LYS A 42 -19.01 17.27 20.20
N ILE A 43 -19.70 18.12 19.46
CA ILE A 43 -19.14 19.32 18.82
C ILE A 43 -19.58 20.51 19.66
N ASN A 44 -18.66 21.42 19.99
CA ASN A 44 -18.97 22.66 20.69
C ASN A 44 -20.07 23.41 19.91
N ASP A 45 -21.24 23.56 20.53
CA ASP A 45 -22.46 24.16 19.97
C ASP A 45 -23.14 23.40 18.81
N GLY A 46 -22.64 22.21 18.42
CA GLY A 46 -23.10 21.45 17.24
C GLY A 46 -23.84 20.15 17.52
N GLY A 47 -24.07 19.81 18.79
CA GLY A 47 -24.74 18.56 19.19
C GLY A 47 -23.81 17.36 19.27
N THR A 48 -24.39 16.16 19.19
CA THR A 48 -23.66 14.88 19.31
C THR A 48 -23.47 14.27 17.92
N ILE A 49 -22.30 13.69 17.68
CA ILE A 49 -21.92 13.08 16.40
C ILE A 49 -21.25 11.73 16.64
N THR A 50 -21.38 10.84 15.67
CA THR A 50 -20.75 9.51 15.69
C THR A 50 -19.76 9.34 14.55
N PHE A 51 -18.72 8.54 14.77
CA PHE A 51 -17.74 8.19 13.76
C PHE A 51 -17.51 6.69 13.71
N GLU A 52 -17.57 6.11 12.52
CA GLU A 52 -17.03 4.78 12.26
C GLU A 52 -15.58 4.91 11.79
N LEU A 53 -14.68 4.11 12.36
CA LEU A 53 -13.25 4.16 12.04
C LEU A 53 -12.86 2.99 11.15
N THR A 54 -11.92 3.24 10.23
CA THR A 54 -11.27 2.17 9.50
C THR A 54 -9.85 2.53 9.10
N GLU A 55 -8.91 1.61 9.27
CA GLU A 55 -7.56 1.78 8.76
C GLU A 55 -7.53 1.50 7.25
N LEU A 56 -6.90 2.39 6.48
CA LEU A 56 -6.56 2.16 5.10
C LEU A 56 -5.30 1.29 5.03
N ILE A 57 -5.50 -0.01 5.20
CA ILE A 57 -4.45 -1.00 4.97
C ILE A 57 -4.50 -1.39 3.51
N ASP A 58 -3.49 -0.99 2.75
CA ASP A 58 -3.28 -1.59 1.45
C ASP A 58 -2.62 -2.95 1.61
N ARG A 59 -3.42 -3.99 1.88
CA ARG A 59 -2.93 -5.37 2.01
C ARG A 59 -2.27 -5.85 0.73
N GLY A 60 -2.64 -5.30 -0.44
CA GLY A 60 -1.97 -5.55 -1.71
C GLY A 60 -0.54 -5.02 -1.69
N PHE A 61 -0.36 -3.77 -1.27
CA PHE A 61 0.93 -3.10 -1.09
C PHE A 61 1.79 -3.78 -0.04
N ALA A 62 1.28 -4.03 1.16
CA ALA A 62 2.03 -4.66 2.24
C ALA A 62 2.53 -6.06 1.84
N ASN A 63 1.67 -6.88 1.23
CA ASN A 63 2.06 -8.20 0.72
C ASN A 63 3.05 -8.11 -0.44
N MET A 64 2.92 -7.10 -1.30
CA MET A 64 3.81 -6.93 -2.44
C MET A 64 5.17 -6.35 -2.01
N ILE A 65 5.25 -5.40 -1.07
CA ILE A 65 6.51 -4.95 -0.48
C ILE A 65 7.21 -6.11 0.25
N GLY A 66 6.48 -6.90 1.03
CA GLY A 66 7.02 -8.12 1.63
C GLY A 66 7.60 -9.08 0.58
N LYS A 67 6.81 -9.41 -0.44
CA LYS A 67 7.27 -10.26 -1.56
C LYS A 67 8.42 -9.64 -2.36
N GLN A 68 8.48 -8.31 -2.50
CA GLN A 68 9.54 -7.60 -3.22
C GLN A 68 10.85 -7.65 -2.43
N ASN A 69 10.81 -7.36 -1.13
CA ASN A 69 11.97 -7.49 -0.24
C ASN A 69 12.47 -8.95 -0.18
N ASP A 70 11.57 -9.92 -0.09
CA ASP A 70 11.93 -11.34 -0.15
C ASP A 70 12.55 -11.72 -1.49
N THR A 71 12.06 -11.15 -2.59
CA THR A 71 12.61 -11.38 -3.93
C THR A 71 14.00 -10.80 -4.07
N LYS A 72 14.21 -9.56 -3.63
CA LYS A 72 15.53 -8.92 -3.61
C LYS A 72 16.53 -9.76 -2.81
N THR A 73 16.17 -10.10 -1.57
CA THR A 73 17.02 -10.93 -0.69
C THR A 73 17.40 -12.26 -1.34
N ARG A 74 16.43 -12.93 -1.99
CA ARG A 74 16.68 -14.22 -2.66
C ARG A 74 17.49 -14.08 -3.94
N LEU A 75 17.35 -12.98 -4.69
CA LEU A 75 18.19 -12.66 -5.84
C LEU A 75 19.64 -12.39 -5.43
N ASP A 76 19.82 -11.59 -4.36
CA ASP A 76 21.15 -11.32 -3.80
C ASP A 76 21.82 -12.64 -3.37
N ASN A 77 21.11 -13.49 -2.61
CA ASN A 77 21.62 -14.80 -2.22
C ASN A 77 21.97 -15.68 -3.42
N TYR A 78 21.10 -15.74 -4.43
CA TYR A 78 21.35 -16.50 -5.65
C TYR A 78 22.61 -16.02 -6.38
N TYR A 79 22.80 -14.70 -6.48
CA TYR A 79 24.00 -14.10 -7.05
C TYR A 79 25.25 -14.40 -6.20
N PHE A 80 25.14 -14.37 -4.87
CA PHE A 80 26.24 -14.72 -3.98
C PHE A 80 26.70 -16.16 -4.15
N ASP A 81 25.76 -17.07 -4.40
CA ASP A 81 25.98 -18.51 -4.57
C ASP A 81 26.34 -18.93 -6.00
N LEU A 82 26.50 -17.98 -6.94
CA LEU A 82 26.91 -18.30 -8.31
C LEU A 82 28.29 -18.99 -8.34
N PRO A 83 28.51 -19.93 -9.30
CA PRO A 83 29.84 -20.44 -9.61
C PRO A 83 30.83 -19.29 -9.86
N MET A 84 32.07 -19.46 -9.38
CA MET A 84 33.08 -18.38 -9.36
C MET A 84 33.38 -17.80 -10.74
N ASP A 85 33.37 -18.64 -11.77
CA ASP A 85 33.54 -18.26 -13.17
C ASP A 85 32.36 -17.41 -13.66
N MET A 86 31.12 -17.89 -13.47
CA MET A 86 29.91 -17.15 -13.83
C MET A 86 29.81 -15.82 -13.09
N LYS A 87 30.17 -15.82 -11.79
CA LYS A 87 30.14 -14.62 -10.96
C LYS A 87 31.11 -13.56 -11.46
N LYS A 88 32.33 -13.97 -11.82
CA LYS A 88 33.35 -13.06 -12.36
C LYS A 88 32.88 -12.42 -13.68
N ASP A 89 32.25 -13.21 -14.55
CA ASP A 89 31.70 -12.70 -15.81
C ASP A 89 30.54 -11.73 -15.54
N PHE A 90 29.66 -12.06 -14.58
CA PHE A 90 28.56 -11.20 -14.16
C PHE A 90 29.06 -9.88 -13.58
N ASP A 91 30.06 -9.93 -12.70
CA ASP A 91 30.69 -8.75 -12.09
C ASP A 91 31.32 -7.86 -13.17
N SER A 92 32.00 -8.46 -14.14
CA SER A 92 32.56 -7.70 -15.26
C SER A 92 31.48 -7.02 -16.10
N LEU A 93 30.36 -7.70 -16.36
CA LEU A 93 29.28 -7.20 -17.20
C LEU A 93 28.42 -6.14 -16.50
N TYR A 94 28.32 -6.17 -15.17
CA TYR A 94 27.34 -5.39 -14.39
C TYR A 94 27.92 -4.64 -13.19
N SER A 95 29.24 -4.50 -13.12
CA SER A 95 29.95 -3.72 -12.07
C SER A 95 29.47 -2.27 -11.93
N ASP A 96 28.83 -1.70 -12.95
CA ASP A 96 28.29 -0.34 -12.93
C ASP A 96 26.76 -0.27 -13.01
N ALA A 97 26.06 -1.38 -12.71
CA ALA A 97 24.63 -1.53 -12.99
C ALA A 97 23.74 -1.82 -11.78
N ILE A 98 22.51 -1.34 -11.85
CA ILE A 98 21.36 -1.84 -11.09
C ILE A 98 20.41 -2.57 -12.03
N ILE A 99 19.91 -3.72 -11.57
CA ILE A 99 19.09 -4.64 -12.33
C ILE A 99 17.75 -4.80 -11.62
N PHE A 100 16.67 -4.36 -12.27
CA PHE A 100 15.31 -4.49 -11.78
C PHE A 100 14.62 -5.68 -12.46
N ILE A 101 14.15 -6.64 -11.67
CA ILE A 101 13.44 -7.81 -12.20
C ILE A 101 11.94 -7.67 -11.90
N ASN A 102 11.13 -7.56 -12.97
CA ASN A 102 9.69 -7.36 -12.83
C ASN A 102 8.93 -8.68 -12.97
N PHE A 103 8.64 -9.31 -11.83
CA PHE A 103 7.77 -10.49 -11.78
C PHE A 103 6.28 -10.12 -11.79
N ASN A 104 5.45 -11.02 -12.29
CA ASN A 104 4.01 -10.91 -12.10
C ASN A 104 3.66 -11.06 -10.60
N ASN A 105 2.73 -10.27 -10.09
CA ASN A 105 2.29 -10.35 -8.70
C ASN A 105 1.47 -11.62 -8.41
N SER A 106 0.93 -12.27 -9.45
CA SER A 106 0.16 -13.51 -9.33
C SER A 106 1.01 -14.75 -9.02
N ILE A 107 2.33 -14.70 -9.22
CA ILE A 107 3.19 -15.86 -8.97
C ILE A 107 3.77 -15.87 -7.55
N SER A 108 3.94 -17.08 -7.02
CA SER A 108 4.52 -17.34 -5.70
C SER A 108 6.04 -17.14 -5.67
N MET A 109 6.62 -16.98 -4.47
CA MET A 109 8.07 -16.87 -4.30
C MET A 109 8.83 -18.07 -4.85
N ARG A 110 8.34 -19.30 -4.60
CA ARG A 110 8.92 -20.51 -5.17
C ARG A 110 8.96 -20.49 -6.70
N GLN A 111 7.90 -19.99 -7.34
CA GLN A 111 7.87 -19.86 -8.79
C GLN A 111 8.84 -18.79 -9.32
N ARG A 112 9.13 -17.74 -8.54
CA ARG A 112 10.17 -16.74 -8.90
C ARG A 112 11.56 -17.36 -8.86
N GLU A 113 11.89 -18.09 -7.81
CA GLU A 113 13.19 -18.75 -7.67
C GLU A 113 13.48 -19.76 -8.78
N MET A 114 12.46 -20.50 -9.21
CA MET A 114 12.57 -21.40 -10.36
C MET A 114 12.94 -20.69 -11.66
N LEU A 115 12.83 -19.36 -11.73
CA LEU A 115 13.22 -18.58 -12.90
C LEU A 115 14.62 -17.96 -12.79
N PHE A 116 15.25 -17.97 -11.61
CA PHE A 116 16.52 -17.26 -11.38
C PHE A 116 17.63 -17.77 -12.30
N SER A 117 17.81 -19.08 -12.41
CA SER A 117 18.83 -19.65 -13.30
C SER A 117 18.69 -19.18 -14.73
N ASN A 118 17.47 -19.16 -15.26
CA ASN A 118 17.20 -18.75 -16.63
C ASN A 118 17.41 -17.24 -16.81
N ILE A 119 17.01 -16.45 -15.81
CA ILE A 119 17.23 -15.00 -15.80
C ILE A 119 18.73 -14.67 -15.82
N PHE A 120 19.52 -15.29 -14.93
CA PHE A 120 20.96 -15.03 -14.86
C PHE A 120 21.69 -15.49 -16.13
N ASN A 121 21.33 -16.64 -16.69
CA ASN A 121 21.89 -17.09 -17.97
C ASN A 121 21.55 -16.13 -19.11
N ASN A 122 20.30 -15.63 -19.16
CA ASN A 122 19.92 -14.65 -20.17
C ASN A 122 20.66 -13.32 -20.01
N LEU A 123 20.91 -12.88 -18.77
CA LEU A 123 21.70 -11.68 -18.48
C LEU A 123 23.16 -11.86 -18.91
N LEU A 124 23.79 -12.98 -18.58
CA LEU A 124 25.16 -13.29 -19.02
C LEU A 124 25.31 -13.35 -20.55
N GLY A 125 24.22 -13.60 -21.28
CA GLY A 125 24.18 -13.58 -22.74
C GLY A 125 24.01 -12.18 -23.37
N LEU A 126 23.81 -11.13 -22.57
CA LEU A 126 23.67 -9.76 -23.08
C LEU A 126 25.04 -9.13 -23.38
N GLU A 127 25.05 -8.16 -24.30
CA GLU A 127 26.26 -7.42 -24.64
C GLU A 127 26.71 -6.49 -23.50
N SER A 128 28.02 -6.33 -23.33
CA SER A 128 28.59 -5.39 -22.36
C SER A 128 28.07 -3.97 -22.60
N GLY A 129 27.69 -3.28 -21.52
CA GLY A 129 27.11 -1.93 -21.61
C GLY A 129 25.61 -1.90 -21.93
N SER A 130 24.94 -3.06 -22.02
CA SER A 130 23.47 -3.13 -22.18
C SER A 130 22.76 -2.31 -21.10
N GLU A 131 21.80 -1.48 -21.54
CA GLU A 131 20.93 -0.62 -20.72
C GLU A 131 19.52 -0.58 -21.32
N GLY A 132 18.49 -0.48 -20.48
CA GLY A 132 17.08 -0.44 -20.89
C GLY A 132 16.30 -1.69 -20.51
N ASN A 133 15.20 -1.97 -21.24
CA ASN A 133 14.27 -3.06 -20.92
C ASN A 133 14.52 -4.31 -21.78
N PHE A 134 14.68 -5.46 -21.15
CA PHE A 134 14.99 -6.74 -21.77
C PHE A 134 13.95 -7.81 -21.45
N LEU A 135 13.90 -8.84 -22.32
CA LEU A 135 13.05 -10.03 -22.19
C LEU A 135 11.53 -9.72 -22.13
N LYS A 136 11.12 -8.50 -22.51
CA LYS A 136 9.70 -8.15 -22.56
C LYS A 136 8.98 -9.05 -23.57
N ASP A 137 7.84 -9.60 -23.16
CA ASP A 137 6.99 -10.47 -23.98
C ASP A 137 7.68 -11.77 -24.46
N ASP A 138 8.79 -12.16 -23.83
CA ASP A 138 9.47 -13.41 -24.14
C ASP A 138 8.58 -14.64 -23.81
N PRO A 139 8.32 -15.53 -24.79
CA PRO A 139 7.45 -16.69 -24.63
C PRO A 139 7.82 -17.61 -23.45
N GLN A 140 9.11 -17.72 -23.10
CA GLN A 140 9.59 -18.53 -21.99
C GLN A 140 9.03 -18.06 -20.64
N TYR A 141 8.66 -16.80 -20.54
CA TYR A 141 8.29 -16.13 -19.31
C TYR A 141 6.80 -15.76 -19.22
N ARG A 142 6.00 -16.15 -20.22
CA ARG A 142 4.59 -15.75 -20.38
C ARG A 142 3.78 -15.96 -19.09
N GLY A 143 3.18 -14.88 -18.61
CA GLY A 143 2.31 -14.86 -17.43
C GLY A 143 3.02 -14.89 -16.08
N LYS A 144 4.35 -15.11 -16.04
CA LYS A 144 5.14 -15.21 -14.80
C LYS A 144 6.02 -13.98 -14.58
N PHE A 145 6.52 -13.41 -15.66
CA PHE A 145 7.52 -12.35 -15.67
C PHE A 145 7.14 -11.33 -16.74
N ARG A 146 7.46 -10.05 -16.48
CA ARG A 146 7.08 -8.94 -17.35
C ARG A 146 8.26 -8.41 -18.16
N TRP A 147 9.36 -8.04 -17.51
CA TRP A 147 10.62 -7.59 -18.14
C TRP A 147 11.74 -7.47 -17.10
N ILE A 148 12.97 -7.27 -17.56
CA ILE A 148 14.11 -6.80 -16.74
C ILE A 148 14.46 -5.40 -17.19
N THR A 149 14.79 -4.50 -16.26
CA THR A 149 15.38 -3.20 -16.57
C THR A 149 16.81 -3.16 -16.05
N ILE A 150 17.75 -2.77 -16.90
CA ILE A 150 19.15 -2.53 -16.54
C ILE A 150 19.37 -1.02 -16.61
N SER A 151 19.93 -0.43 -15.56
CA SER A 151 20.32 0.98 -15.53
C SER A 151 21.75 1.10 -15.01
N ARG A 152 22.53 1.98 -15.63
CA ARG A 152 23.97 2.12 -15.38
C ARG A 152 24.29 3.38 -14.56
N GLY A 153 25.51 3.47 -14.04
CA GLY A 153 26.00 4.64 -13.30
C GLY A 153 25.96 4.49 -11.77
N VAL A 154 25.87 3.27 -11.26
CA VAL A 154 25.96 2.93 -9.83
C VAL A 154 27.12 1.97 -9.59
N ASN A 155 27.53 1.73 -8.34
CA ASN A 155 28.50 0.66 -8.04
C ASN A 155 27.77 -0.68 -7.87
N GLY A 156 27.68 -1.43 -8.97
CA GLY A 156 26.93 -2.68 -9.11
C GLY A 156 27.78 -3.97 -8.99
N PRO A 157 27.19 -5.15 -9.27
CA PRO A 157 25.78 -5.37 -9.60
C PRO A 157 24.86 -5.23 -8.38
N ILE A 158 23.77 -4.47 -8.52
CA ILE A 158 22.72 -4.35 -7.51
C ILE A 158 21.42 -4.93 -8.07
N PHE A 159 20.74 -5.79 -7.30
CA PHE A 159 19.40 -6.25 -7.64
C PHE A 159 18.35 -5.43 -6.88
N ASP A 160 17.30 -5.04 -7.59
CA ASP A 160 16.15 -4.41 -6.95
C ASP A 160 14.83 -4.79 -7.65
N THR A 161 13.73 -4.35 -7.08
CA THR A 161 12.39 -4.58 -7.60
C THR A 161 11.76 -3.28 -8.09
N VAL A 162 10.93 -3.37 -9.14
CA VAL A 162 10.28 -2.18 -9.70
C VAL A 162 9.30 -1.60 -8.69
N PRO A 163 9.26 -0.26 -8.50
CA PRO A 163 8.27 0.40 -7.66
C PRO A 163 6.84 0.05 -8.09
N ALA A 164 5.97 -0.11 -7.10
CA ALA A 164 4.64 -0.66 -7.24
C ALA A 164 3.65 0.27 -7.95
N MET A 165 3.23 -0.08 -9.18
CA MET A 165 2.22 0.69 -9.93
C MET A 165 0.81 0.08 -9.98
N SER A 166 0.56 -1.09 -9.38
CA SER A 166 -0.71 -1.83 -9.56
C SER A 166 -1.51 -1.97 -8.28
N ILE A 167 -1.90 -0.85 -7.66
CA ILE A 167 -2.49 -0.85 -6.32
C ILE A 167 -3.60 0.20 -6.26
N GLY A 168 -4.79 -0.21 -5.84
CA GLY A 168 -5.98 0.63 -5.79
C GLY A 168 -7.27 -0.12 -5.46
N ASP A 169 -7.31 -1.45 -5.65
CA ASP A 169 -8.54 -2.24 -5.45
C ASP A 169 -8.76 -2.70 -3.99
N SER A 170 -7.71 -2.86 -3.18
CA SER A 170 -7.88 -3.30 -1.78
C SER A 170 -8.39 -2.19 -0.86
N THR A 171 -8.02 -0.94 -1.10
CA THR A 171 -8.33 0.18 -0.21
C THR A 171 -9.80 0.60 -0.29
N THR A 172 -10.41 0.53 -1.47
CA THR A 172 -11.85 0.77 -1.65
C THR A 172 -12.69 -0.33 -1.00
N SER A 173 -12.27 -1.60 -1.04
CA SER A 173 -13.04 -2.72 -0.47
C SER A 173 -13.27 -2.61 1.05
N VAL A 174 -12.32 -2.01 1.77
CA VAL A 174 -12.43 -1.79 3.22
C VAL A 174 -13.48 -0.72 3.50
N ILE A 175 -13.43 0.40 2.78
CA ILE A 175 -14.42 1.48 2.89
C ILE A 175 -15.81 0.96 2.47
N GLU A 176 -15.89 0.20 1.37
CA GLU A 176 -17.13 -0.43 0.90
C GLU A 176 -17.78 -1.31 1.97
N SER A 177 -16.98 -2.12 2.66
CA SER A 177 -17.47 -2.97 3.74
C SER A 177 -18.03 -2.18 4.93
N LYS A 178 -17.58 -0.94 5.13
CA LYS A 178 -18.04 -0.05 6.19
C LYS A 178 -19.28 0.73 5.78
N ILE A 179 -19.35 1.17 4.51
CA ILE A 179 -20.50 1.85 3.91
C ILE A 179 -21.74 0.93 3.88
N ASN A 180 -21.55 -0.35 3.60
CA ASN A 180 -22.67 -1.31 3.48
C ASN A 180 -23.16 -1.90 4.81
N LYS A 181 -22.67 -1.40 5.96
CA LYS A 181 -23.14 -1.83 7.28
C LYS A 181 -24.28 -0.94 7.77
N ASN A 182 -25.20 -1.56 8.50
CA ASN A 182 -26.23 -0.83 9.24
C ASN A 182 -25.72 -0.56 10.66
N TYR A 183 -25.64 0.71 11.03
CA TYR A 183 -25.22 1.13 12.37
C TYR A 183 -26.44 1.51 13.21
N LEU A 184 -26.40 1.18 14.49
CA LEU A 184 -27.39 1.65 15.45
C LEU A 184 -26.96 3.03 15.98
N THR A 185 -27.51 4.11 15.45
CA THR A 185 -27.27 5.47 15.95
C THR A 185 -28.44 6.39 15.59
N GLU A 186 -28.76 7.35 16.46
CA GLU A 186 -29.72 8.43 16.20
C GLU A 186 -29.00 9.75 15.82
N TYR A 187 -27.67 9.74 15.81
CA TYR A 187 -26.83 10.90 15.58
C TYR A 187 -26.21 10.86 14.18
N PRO A 188 -25.82 12.03 13.62
CA PRO A 188 -25.05 12.10 12.40
C PRO A 188 -23.86 11.15 12.42
N LEU A 189 -23.66 10.43 11.31
CA LEU A 189 -22.64 9.40 11.18
C LEU A 189 -21.57 9.86 10.19
N HIS A 190 -20.32 9.91 10.66
CA HIS A 190 -19.16 10.21 9.84
C HIS A 190 -18.27 8.98 9.66
N LEU A 191 -17.63 8.86 8.50
CA LEU A 191 -16.59 7.86 8.25
C LEU A 191 -15.22 8.49 8.46
N LEU A 192 -14.38 7.91 9.31
CA LEU A 192 -12.97 8.27 9.43
C LEU A 192 -12.09 7.12 8.94
N ALA A 193 -11.62 7.25 7.70
CA ALA A 193 -10.61 6.36 7.15
C ALA A 193 -9.20 6.94 7.42
N TYR A 194 -8.32 6.17 8.05
CA TYR A 194 -7.02 6.68 8.50
C TYR A 194 -5.82 5.87 8.00
N ILE A 195 -4.66 6.52 7.97
CA ILE A 195 -3.36 5.97 7.58
C ILE A 195 -2.44 6.04 8.80
N ASP A 196 -1.95 4.89 9.30
CA ASP A 196 -0.94 4.81 10.37
C ASP A 196 0.41 4.40 9.76
N LEU A 197 0.80 3.11 9.81
CA LEU A 197 2.18 2.67 9.54
C LEU A 197 2.46 2.13 8.13
N ASN A 198 1.48 2.12 7.23
CA ASN A 198 1.66 1.56 5.90
C ASN A 198 2.27 2.61 4.95
N PRO A 199 3.34 2.30 4.20
CA PRO A 199 3.77 3.19 3.13
C PRO A 199 2.62 3.26 2.13
N MET A 200 1.96 4.41 2.06
CA MET A 200 0.98 4.63 1.01
C MET A 200 1.71 5.00 -0.27
N LEU A 201 1.10 4.64 -1.39
CA LEU A 201 1.51 5.19 -2.68
C LEU A 201 1.46 6.72 -2.62
N PRO A 202 2.22 7.43 -3.47
CA PRO A 202 2.03 8.86 -3.66
C PRO A 202 0.55 9.21 -3.89
N ASP A 203 0.09 10.32 -3.30
CA ASP A 203 -1.32 10.74 -3.29
C ASP A 203 -1.96 10.69 -4.68
N HIS A 204 -1.24 11.10 -5.73
CA HIS A 204 -1.74 11.11 -7.11
C HIS A 204 -2.13 9.73 -7.69
N ILE A 205 -1.72 8.62 -7.08
CA ILE A 205 -2.01 7.26 -7.58
C ILE A 205 -3.29 6.69 -6.95
N TRP A 206 -3.47 6.85 -5.64
CA TRP A 206 -4.54 6.20 -4.89
C TRP A 206 -5.68 7.15 -4.55
N LEU A 207 -5.37 8.42 -4.25
CA LEU A 207 -6.36 9.38 -3.79
C LEU A 207 -7.48 9.55 -4.82
N PRO A 208 -7.23 9.82 -6.12
CA PRO A 208 -8.32 10.01 -7.09
C PRO A 208 -9.29 8.83 -7.21
N LYS A 209 -8.81 7.60 -6.98
CA LYS A 209 -9.66 6.40 -6.98
C LYS A 209 -10.57 6.36 -5.77
N ILE A 210 -10.05 6.67 -4.58
CA ILE A 210 -10.84 6.73 -3.35
C ILE A 210 -11.83 7.88 -3.41
N GLU A 211 -11.42 9.06 -3.88
CA GLU A 211 -12.31 10.21 -4.05
C GLU A 211 -13.48 9.87 -4.97
N LYS A 212 -13.19 9.28 -6.13
CA LYS A 212 -14.23 8.82 -7.06
C LYS A 212 -15.13 7.76 -6.45
N PHE A 213 -14.57 6.83 -5.67
CA PHE A 213 -15.34 5.78 -4.99
C PHE A 213 -16.27 6.39 -3.94
N LEU A 214 -15.77 7.26 -3.06
CA LEU A 214 -16.54 7.94 -2.03
C LEU A 214 -17.65 8.78 -2.65
N ALA A 215 -17.34 9.59 -3.66
CA ALA A 215 -18.34 10.42 -4.35
C ALA A 215 -19.51 9.62 -4.96
N ASN A 216 -19.25 8.38 -5.40
CA ASN A 216 -20.27 7.52 -6.00
C ASN A 216 -21.09 6.71 -4.98
N ASN A 217 -20.52 6.40 -3.81
CA ASN A 217 -21.13 5.46 -2.87
C ASN A 217 -21.68 6.12 -1.60
N LEU A 218 -21.09 7.23 -1.15
CA LEU A 218 -21.51 7.92 0.08
C LEU A 218 -22.95 8.43 0.03
N LYS A 219 -23.39 8.94 -1.14
CA LYS A 219 -24.75 9.46 -1.35
C LYS A 219 -25.86 8.44 -1.11
N ASN A 220 -25.54 7.15 -1.18
CA ASN A 220 -26.49 6.06 -0.99
C ASN A 220 -26.31 5.36 0.37
N SER A 221 -25.60 6.01 1.31
CA SER A 221 -25.26 5.45 2.62
C SER A 221 -25.77 6.32 3.77
N ASP A 222 -25.74 5.79 4.99
CA ASP A 222 -26.12 6.53 6.20
C ASP A 222 -25.06 7.53 6.67
N PHE A 223 -23.89 7.55 6.02
CA PHE A 223 -22.83 8.51 6.33
C PHE A 223 -23.18 9.89 5.79
N GLU A 224 -22.92 10.95 6.54
CA GLU A 224 -23.08 12.35 6.10
C GLU A 224 -21.78 12.97 5.59
N LYS A 225 -20.64 12.44 6.06
CA LYS A 225 -19.31 12.92 5.68
C LYS A 225 -18.28 11.81 5.82
N ALA A 226 -17.30 11.80 4.93
CA ALA A 226 -16.12 10.96 5.05
C ALA A 226 -14.83 11.79 5.14
N TRP A 227 -13.87 11.29 5.89
CA TRP A 227 -12.56 11.88 6.11
C TRP A 227 -11.47 10.87 5.78
N ILE A 228 -10.42 11.32 5.10
CA ILE A 228 -9.18 10.58 4.94
C ILE A 228 -8.07 11.29 5.73
N PHE A 229 -7.54 10.63 6.75
CA PHE A 229 -6.61 11.22 7.71
C PHE A 229 -5.27 10.48 7.73
N ASP A 230 -4.18 11.22 7.63
CA ASP A 230 -2.82 10.71 7.82
C ASP A 230 -2.37 10.98 9.26
N PHE A 231 -2.30 9.92 10.07
CA PHE A 231 -2.02 10.02 11.51
C PHE A 231 -0.59 10.51 11.80
N HIS A 232 0.39 10.09 11.01
CA HIS A 232 1.78 10.48 11.24
C HIS A 232 2.08 11.90 10.76
N LYS A 233 1.47 12.33 9.65
CA LYS A 233 1.61 13.72 9.19
C LYS A 233 0.64 14.68 9.87
N LYS A 234 -0.30 14.17 10.67
CA LYS A 234 -1.38 14.94 11.30
C LYS A 234 -2.12 15.80 10.28
N GLU A 235 -2.50 15.19 9.16
CA GLU A 235 -3.02 15.92 8.00
C GLU A 235 -4.30 15.25 7.48
N ILE A 236 -5.31 16.06 7.18
CA ILE A 236 -6.48 15.60 6.44
C ILE A 236 -6.14 15.62 4.95
N ARG A 237 -6.04 14.44 4.35
CA ARG A 237 -5.74 14.27 2.92
C ARG A 237 -6.90 14.75 2.05
N CYS A 238 -8.12 14.44 2.48
CA CYS A 238 -9.35 14.92 1.85
C CYS A 238 -10.56 14.72 2.78
N SER A 239 -11.64 15.42 2.47
CA SER A 239 -12.94 15.22 3.09
C SER A 239 -14.05 15.30 2.04
N PHE A 240 -15.09 14.49 2.21
CA PHE A 240 -16.20 14.38 1.26
C PHE A 240 -17.52 14.59 2.00
N PRO A 241 -18.28 15.64 1.67
CA PRO A 241 -19.68 15.74 2.07
C PRO A 241 -20.53 14.79 1.23
N CYS A 242 -21.63 14.30 1.80
CA CYS A 242 -22.69 13.62 1.05
C CYS A 242 -23.58 14.60 0.27
#